data_AF-A0A358NFL2-F1
#
_entry.id   AF-A0A358NFL2-F1
#
_cell.length_a   1.000
_cell.length_b   1.000
_cell.length_c   1.000
_cell.angle_alpha   90.00
_cell.angle_beta   90.00
_cell.angle_gamma   90.00
#
_symmetry.space_group_name_H-M   'P 1'
#
loop_
_entity.id
_entity.type
_entity.pdbx_description
1 polymer ?
#
loop_
_entity_poly.entity_id
_entity_poly.type
_entity_poly.pdbx_seq_one_letter_code
_entity_poly.pdbx_strand_id
1 'polypeptide(L)' 'MKQNVFDVLRERGYIEQCTHEEEIRDLLGKEPVTFYIGFDPTADSLHIGHYIQIMVMSIMQ' A
#
# COMPACT_ATOMS: atom_id res chain seq x y z
N MET A 1 0.75 -17.35 12.45
CA MET A 1 0.01 -16.07 12.38
C MET A 1 0.24 -15.48 11.01
N LYS A 2 -0.81 -14.95 10.35
CA LYS A 2 -0.65 -14.30 9.04
C LYS A 2 0.25 -13.07 9.24
N GLN A 3 1.25 -12.88 8.37
CA GLN A 3 2.12 -11.70 8.45
C GLN A 3 1.28 -10.44 8.19
N ASN A 4 1.47 -9.40 9.00
CA ASN A 4 0.76 -8.13 8.81
C ASN A 4 1.26 -7.47 7.51
N VAL A 5 0.33 -7.08 6.63
CA VAL A 5 0.67 -6.46 5.35
C VAL A 5 1.49 -5.17 5.54
N PHE A 6 1.26 -4.46 6.62
CA PHE A 6 2.02 -3.27 6.97
C PHE A 6 3.51 -3.55 7.18
N ASP A 7 3.83 -4.65 7.88
CA ASP A 7 5.22 -5.07 8.11
C ASP A 7 5.90 -5.45 6.79
N VAL A 8 5.15 -6.09 5.86
CA VAL A 8 5.64 -6.44 4.52
C VAL A 8 5.96 -5.20 3.68
N LEU A 9 5.07 -4.21 3.69
CA LEU A 9 5.27 -2.96 2.96
C LEU A 9 6.46 -2.17 3.53
N ARG A 10 6.64 -2.18 4.84
CA ARG A 10 7.79 -1.57 5.52
C ARG A 10 9.10 -2.25 5.17
N GLU A 11 9.16 -3.58 5.27
CA GLU A 11 10.37 -4.35 4.98
C GLU A 11 10.84 -4.14 3.53
N ARG A 12 9.89 -3.96 2.60
CA ARG A 12 10.16 -3.66 1.19
C ARG A 12 10.48 -2.18 0.90
N GLY A 13 10.40 -1.31 1.90
CA GLY A 13 10.63 0.13 1.74
C GLY A 13 9.53 0.85 0.94
N TYR A 14 8.28 0.37 0.98
CA TYR A 14 7.15 0.97 0.25
C TYR A 14 6.41 2.04 1.06
N ILE A 15 6.80 2.28 2.31
CA ILE A 15 6.22 3.30 3.19
C ILE A 15 7.24 4.40 3.40
N GLU A 16 6.99 5.56 2.81
CA GLU A 16 7.77 6.78 3.07
C GLU A 16 7.22 7.54 4.28
N GLN A 17 5.90 7.72 4.34
CA GLN A 17 5.20 8.40 5.43
C GLN A 17 3.90 7.66 5.75
N CYS A 18 3.55 7.63 7.04
CA CYS A 18 2.32 7.02 7.54
C CYS A 18 1.77 7.88 8.66
N THR A 19 0.47 8.21 8.61
CA THR A 19 -0.22 8.79 9.76
C THR A 19 -0.56 7.68 10.75
N HIS A 20 -0.50 7.96 12.06
CA HIS A 20 -0.97 7.03 13.12
C HIS A 20 -0.49 5.59 12.90
N GLU A 21 0.83 5.42 12.85
CA GLU A 21 1.50 4.22 12.36
C GLU A 21 1.05 2.94 13.09
N GLU A 22 1.01 3.01 14.42
CA GLU A 22 0.60 1.90 15.27
C GLU A 22 -0.87 1.55 15.04
N GLU A 23 -1.75 2.56 14.93
CA GLU A 23 -3.17 2.37 14.69
C GLU A 23 -3.47 1.78 13.31
N ILE A 24 -2.75 2.23 12.27
CA ILE A 24 -2.88 1.67 10.91
C ILE A 24 -2.40 0.21 10.88
N ARG A 25 -1.24 -0.08 11.49
CA ARG A 25 -0.74 -1.46 11.59
C ARG A 25 -1.75 -2.35 12.32
N ASP A 26 -2.30 -1.87 13.41
CA ASP A 26 -3.33 -2.57 14.19
C ASP A 26 -4.60 -2.83 13.38
N LEU A 27 -5.10 -1.83 12.66
CA LEU A 27 -6.29 -1.93 11.83
C LEU A 27 -6.11 -2.98 10.73
N LEU A 28 -5.00 -2.90 10.00
CA LEU A 28 -4.64 -3.86 8.94
C LEU A 28 -4.42 -5.29 9.45
N GLY A 29 -4.12 -5.45 10.74
CA GLY A 29 -4.02 -6.76 11.40
C GLY A 29 -5.35 -7.33 11.89
N LYS A 30 -6.39 -6.51 12.03
CA LYS A 30 -7.68 -6.88 12.61
C LYS A 30 -8.70 -7.29 11.55
N GLU A 31 -8.79 -6.55 10.46
CA GLU A 31 -9.83 -6.75 9.44
C GLU A 31 -9.39 -6.33 8.04
N PRO A 32 -10.08 -6.80 6.98
CA PRO A 32 -9.91 -6.27 5.63
C PRO A 32 -10.32 -4.79 5.57
N VAL A 33 -9.49 -3.95 4.97
CA VAL A 33 -9.72 -2.51 4.86
C VAL A 33 -9.85 -2.11 3.39
N THR A 34 -10.87 -1.31 3.07
CA THR A 34 -10.98 -0.67 1.76
C THR A 34 -10.01 0.50 1.66
N PHE A 35 -9.19 0.52 0.62
CA PHE A 35 -8.26 1.61 0.32
C PHE A 35 -8.36 1.99 -1.17
N TYR A 36 -7.70 3.09 -1.56
CA TYR A 36 -7.60 3.50 -2.96
C TYR A 36 -6.22 4.06 -3.27
N ILE A 37 -5.86 4.01 -4.56
CA ILE A 37 -4.74 4.74 -5.15
C ILE A 37 -5.29 5.45 -6.39
N GLY A 38 -4.97 6.73 -6.55
CA GLY A 38 -5.36 7.53 -7.70
C GLY A 38 -4.29 7.57 -8.79
N PHE A 39 -4.71 7.54 -10.05
CA PHE A 39 -3.88 7.79 -11.22
C PHE A 39 -4.60 8.82 -12.11
N ASP A 40 -3.97 9.97 -12.34
CA ASP A 40 -4.51 10.96 -13.27
C ASP A 40 -4.13 10.59 -14.72
N PRO A 41 -5.06 10.67 -15.68
CA PRO A 41 -4.82 10.28 -17.07
C PRO A 41 -4.02 11.35 -17.83
N THR A 42 -2.75 11.51 -17.46
CA THR A 42 -1.82 12.49 -18.07
C THR A 42 -1.18 12.00 -19.37
N ALA A 43 -1.33 10.71 -19.69
CA ALA A 43 -0.89 10.07 -20.93
C ALA A 43 -1.83 8.90 -21.30
N ASP A 44 -1.62 8.30 -22.47
CA ASP A 44 -2.34 7.12 -22.95
C ASP A 44 -1.96 5.81 -22.23
N SER A 45 -0.86 5.82 -21.47
CA SER A 45 -0.37 4.68 -20.71
C SER A 45 0.34 5.10 -19.43
N LEU A 46 0.36 4.20 -18.43
CA LEU A 46 1.18 4.33 -17.25
C LEU A 46 2.63 3.89 -17.57
N HIS A 47 3.60 4.61 -17.02
CA HIS A 47 5.01 4.23 -17.07
C HIS A 47 5.53 3.70 -15.72
N ILE A 48 6.81 3.30 -15.68
CA ILE A 48 7.48 2.71 -14.50
C ILE A 48 7.34 3.52 -13.19
N GLY A 49 7.19 4.84 -13.27
CA GLY A 49 6.93 5.68 -12.09
C GLY A 49 5.67 5.34 -11.29
N HIS A 50 4.73 4.57 -11.87
CA HIS A 50 3.50 4.12 -11.21
C HIS A 50 3.61 2.69 -10.64
N TYR A 51 4.73 2.01 -10.90
CA TYR A 51 4.86 0.58 -10.61
C TYR A 51 4.79 0.27 -9.12
N ILE A 52 5.41 1.10 -8.26
CA ILE A 52 5.40 0.87 -6.82
C ILE A 52 3.97 0.92 -6.28
N GLN A 53 3.17 1.90 -6.71
CA GLN A 53 1.78 2.01 -6.30
C GLN A 53 0.95 0.80 -6.76
N ILE A 54 1.16 0.30 -7.98
CA ILE A 54 0.50 -0.93 -8.48
C ILE A 54 0.91 -2.15 -7.64
N MET A 55 2.19 -2.26 -7.26
CA MET A 55 2.66 -3.34 -6.40
C MET A 55 2.06 -3.27 -5.00
N VAL A 56 1.91 -2.07 -4.42
CA VAL A 56 1.17 -1.88 -3.15
C VAL A 56 -0.26 -2.37 -3.29
N MET A 57 -0.97 -2.04 -4.39
CA MET A 57 -2.33 -2.54 -4.61
C MET A 57 -2.39 -4.06 -4.63
N SER A 58 -1.46 -4.71 -5.34
CA SER A 58 -1.41 -6.17 -5.41
C SER A 58 -1.09 -6.84 -4.08
N ILE A 59 -0.30 -6.19 -3.21
CA ILE A 59 0.05 -6.71 -1.87
C ILE A 59 -1.10 -6.54 -0.88
N MET A 60 -1.92 -5.51 -1.08
CA MET A 60 -3.06 -5.17 -0.22
C MET A 60 -4.37 -5.91 -0.60
N GLN A 61 -4.41 -6.63 -1.74
CA GLN A 61 -5.51 -7.51 -2.14
C GLN A 61 -5.44 -8.88 -1.44
#